data_AF-A0A7Z9VJX5-F1
#
_entry.id   AF-A0A7Z9VJX5-F1
#
_cell.length_a   1.000
_cell.length_b   1.000
_cell.length_c   1.000
_cell.angle_alpha   90.00
_cell.angle_beta   90.00
_cell.angle_gamma   90.00
#
_symmetry.space_group_name_H-M   'P 1'
#
loop_
_entity.id
_entity.type
_entity.pdbx_description
1 polymer ?
#
loop_
_entity_poly.entity_id
_entity_poly.type
_entity_poly.pdbx_seq_one_letter_code
_entity_poly.pdbx_strand_id
1 'polypeptide(L)'
;MTDKIKILFDSFHLYHLPQFDPVIDLLSRDDRFQIFHSTAAINKREERDLCLKILASKPGTMIYSESEKERAKKMKELDLDVFVCGWSRYELQDYITEKTLAGMIYHGIGVKPSYWRDNH
;
A
#
# COMPACT_ATOMS: atom_id res chain seq x y z
N MET A 1 18.68 16.38 13.31
CA MET A 1 18.38 15.26 12.40
C MET A 1 17.09 15.63 11.70
N THR A 2 17.08 15.65 10.37
CA THR A 2 15.84 15.88 9.62
C THR A 2 14.93 14.67 9.83
N ASP A 3 13.63 14.89 10.06
CA ASP A 3 12.68 13.79 10.16
C ASP A 3 12.71 12.94 8.88
N LYS A 4 12.65 11.61 9.04
CA LYS A 4 12.61 10.69 7.90
C LYS A 4 11.29 10.83 7.16
N ILE A 5 11.34 10.70 5.84
CA ILE A 5 10.16 10.66 4.98
C ILE A 5 9.42 9.34 5.23
N LYS A 6 8.21 9.42 5.78
CA LYS A 6 7.36 8.27 6.06
C LYS A 6 6.58 7.89 4.81
N ILE A 7 6.88 6.72 4.28
CA ILE A 7 6.21 6.16 3.09
C ILE A 7 5.52 4.84 3.43
N LEU A 8 4.26 4.70 3.03
CA LEU A 8 3.51 3.44 3.17
C LEU A 8 3.18 2.84 1.80
N PHE A 9 3.46 1.56 1.63
CA PHE A 9 3.02 0.75 0.48
C PHE A 9 1.82 -0.10 0.89
N ASP A 10 0.65 0.19 0.33
CA ASP A 10 -0.60 -0.53 0.61
C ASP A 10 -0.93 -1.51 -0.50
N SER A 11 -0.65 -2.79 -0.23
CA SER A 11 -0.99 -3.89 -1.12
C SER A 11 -2.39 -4.35 -0.84
N PHE A 12 -3.38 -3.63 -1.41
CA PHE A 12 -4.79 -4.02 -1.26
C PHE A 12 -4.98 -5.49 -1.63
N HIS A 13 -4.45 -5.93 -2.78
CA HIS A 13 -4.42 -7.32 -3.21
C HIS A 13 -2.99 -7.84 -3.33
N LEU A 14 -2.83 -9.16 -3.22
CA LEU A 14 -1.53 -9.84 -3.29
C LEU A 14 -0.76 -9.50 -4.58
N TYR A 15 -1.45 -9.36 -5.71
CA TYR A 15 -0.83 -9.08 -7.01
C TYR A 15 -0.25 -7.66 -7.15
N HIS A 16 -0.49 -6.75 -6.20
CA HIS A 16 0.17 -5.45 -6.17
C HIS A 16 1.63 -5.55 -5.68
N LEU A 17 1.94 -6.50 -4.79
CA LEU A 17 3.25 -6.63 -4.16
C LEU A 17 4.43 -6.67 -5.15
N PRO A 18 4.40 -7.45 -6.25
CA PRO A 18 5.53 -7.50 -7.19
C PRO A 18 5.90 -6.15 -7.80
N GLN A 19 4.97 -5.20 -7.83
CA GLN A 19 5.19 -3.87 -8.40
C GLN A 19 5.84 -2.92 -7.39
N PHE A 20 5.56 -3.13 -6.11
CA PHE A 20 6.12 -2.34 -5.02
C PHE A 20 7.52 -2.84 -4.64
N ASP A 21 7.79 -4.13 -4.83
CA ASP A 21 8.99 -4.79 -4.34
C ASP A 21 10.30 -4.09 -4.75
N PRO A 22 10.50 -3.74 -6.04
CA PRO A 22 11.72 -3.04 -6.47
C PRO A 22 11.86 -1.65 -5.84
N VAL A 23 10.74 -0.97 -5.57
CA VAL A 23 10.73 0.37 -4.97
C VAL A 23 11.01 0.29 -3.47
N ILE A 24 10.41 -0.68 -2.78
CA ILE A 24 10.70 -0.97 -1.36
C ILE A 24 12.19 -1.27 -1.19
N ASP A 25 12.75 -2.15 -2.02
CA ASP A 25 14.15 -2.51 -1.96
C ASP A 25 15.08 -1.31 -2.21
N LEU A 26 14.75 -0.45 -3.18
CA LEU A 26 15.51 0.76 -3.47
C LEU A 26 15.47 1.74 -2.28
N LEU A 27 14.28 2.06 -1.77
CA LEU A 27 14.12 3.04 -0.69
C LEU A 27 14.66 2.52 0.64
N SER A 28 14.68 1.20 0.86
CA SER A 28 15.20 0.61 2.10
C SER A 28 16.70 0.84 2.30
N ARG A 29 17.43 1.16 1.23
CA ARG A 29 18.87 1.45 1.24
C ARG A 29 19.18 2.93 1.48
N ASP A 30 18.15 3.77 1.53
CA ASP A 30 18.26 5.21 1.71
C ASP A 30 17.75 5.59 3.11
N ASP A 31 18.65 6.11 3.93
CA ASP A 31 18.39 6.39 5.34
C ASP A 31 17.40 7.52 5.59
N ARG A 32 17.09 8.29 4.54
CA ARG A 32 16.07 9.36 4.55
C ARG A 32 14.65 8.82 4.64
N PHE A 33 14.40 7.56 4.32
CA PHE A 33 13.05 6.98 4.30
C PHE A 33 12.78 6.10 5.51
N GLN A 34 11.53 6.15 5.98
CA GLN A 34 10.94 5.19 6.90
C GLN A 34 9.80 4.46 6.18
N ILE A 35 9.98 3.17 5.95
CA ILE A 35 9.06 2.36 5.14
C ILE A 35 8.04 1.67 6.02
N PHE A 36 6.78 1.73 5.59
CA PHE A 36 5.65 1.01 6.15
C PHE A 36 4.96 0.17 5.09
N HIS A 37 4.33 -0.92 5.53
CA HIS A 37 3.56 -1.82 4.67
C HIS A 37 2.16 -1.98 5.21
N SER A 38 1.17 -2.16 4.33
CA SER A 38 -0.17 -2.59 4.74
C SER A 38 -0.82 -3.51 3.70
N THR A 39 -1.83 -4.25 4.14
CA THR A 39 -2.70 -5.05 3.29
C THR A 39 -4.11 -5.05 3.85
N ALA A 40 -5.12 -5.12 2.98
CA ALA A 40 -6.51 -4.93 3.35
C ALA A 40 -7.02 -6.06 4.26
N ALA A 41 -7.67 -5.70 5.36
CA ALA A 41 -8.25 -6.65 6.31
C ALA A 41 -9.49 -7.34 5.74
N ILE A 42 -10.22 -6.63 4.86
CA ILE A 42 -11.45 -7.09 4.20
C ILE A 42 -11.24 -8.25 3.23
N ASN A 43 -10.00 -8.50 2.79
CA ASN A 43 -9.72 -9.60 1.88
C ASN A 43 -9.95 -10.97 2.51
N LYS A 44 -10.09 -11.97 1.64
CA LYS A 44 -10.14 -13.38 2.03
C LYS A 44 -8.94 -13.72 2.90
N ARG A 45 -9.17 -14.53 3.93
CA ARG A 45 -8.15 -14.89 4.91
C ARG A 45 -6.92 -15.51 4.26
N GLU A 46 -7.10 -16.37 3.26
CA GLU A 46 -6.01 -17.04 2.56
C GLU A 46 -5.08 -16.04 1.85
N GLU A 47 -5.66 -15.05 1.16
CA GLU A 47 -4.89 -13.99 0.50
C GLU A 47 -4.20 -13.10 1.54
N ARG A 48 -4.92 -12.72 2.58
CA ARG A 48 -4.41 -11.89 3.67
C ARG A 48 -3.22 -12.54 4.37
N ASP A 49 -3.35 -13.81 4.76
CA ASP A 49 -2.30 -14.56 5.46
C ASP A 49 -1.03 -14.69 4.59
N LEU A 50 -1.19 -14.89 3.27
CA LEU A 50 -0.08 -14.87 2.31
C LEU A 50 0.58 -13.49 2.21
N CYS A 51 -0.22 -12.42 2.04
CA CYS A 51 0.28 -11.04 2.00
C CYS A 51 1.07 -10.70 3.27
N LEU A 52 0.52 -10.99 4.45
CA LEU A 52 1.14 -10.73 5.74
C LEU A 52 2.48 -11.46 5.87
N LYS A 53 2.52 -12.74 5.48
CA LYS A 53 3.75 -13.54 5.51
C LYS A 53 4.84 -12.95 4.61
N ILE A 54 4.48 -12.49 3.42
CA ILE A 54 5.45 -11.88 2.49
C ILE A 54 5.92 -10.54 3.03
N LEU A 55 5.01 -9.66 3.42
CA LEU A 55 5.33 -8.31 3.93
C LEU A 55 6.16 -8.34 5.20
N ALA A 56 5.95 -9.31 6.09
CA ALA A 56 6.76 -9.50 7.30
C ALA A 56 8.23 -9.82 7.00
N SER A 57 8.55 -10.30 5.79
CA SER A 57 9.92 -10.56 5.34
C SER A 57 10.60 -9.35 4.67
N LYS A 58 9.85 -8.27 4.41
CA LYS A 58 10.34 -7.08 3.69
C LYS A 58 10.89 -6.01 4.64
N PRO A 59 11.87 -5.19 4.20
CA PRO A 59 12.36 -4.07 5.01
C PRO A 59 11.24 -3.07 5.32
N GLY A 60 11.13 -2.64 6.57
CA GLY A 60 10.11 -1.68 7.01
C GLY A 60 9.17 -2.25 8.07
N THR A 61 8.13 -1.49 8.41
CA THR A 61 7.21 -1.82 9.49
C THR A 61 5.84 -2.20 8.95
N MET A 62 5.33 -3.37 9.33
CA MET A 62 3.99 -3.81 8.94
C MET A 62 2.91 -3.13 9.79
N ILE A 63 1.91 -2.55 9.13
CA ILE A 63 0.72 -1.93 9.71
C ILE A 63 -0.48 -2.81 9.41
N TYR A 64 -1.01 -3.45 10.46
CA TYR A 64 -2.07 -4.41 10.33
C TYR A 64 -3.10 -4.32 11.46
N SER A 65 -4.33 -4.71 11.13
CA SER A 65 -5.43 -4.99 12.03
C SER A 65 -6.40 -5.97 11.36
N GLU A 66 -7.05 -6.83 12.13
CA GLU A 66 -8.14 -7.69 11.64
C GLU A 66 -9.38 -6.87 11.23
N SER A 67 -9.51 -5.63 11.72
CA SER A 67 -10.58 -4.70 11.37
C SER A 67 -10.06 -3.65 10.39
N GLU A 68 -10.74 -3.51 9.25
CA GLU A 68 -10.42 -2.51 8.23
C GLU A 68 -10.48 -1.08 8.77
N LYS A 69 -11.47 -0.80 9.62
CA LYS A 69 -11.61 0.50 10.28
C LYS A 69 -10.44 0.83 11.20
N GLU A 70 -9.97 -0.17 11.96
CA GLU A 70 -8.81 0.02 12.84
C GLU A 70 -7.50 0.11 12.04
N ARG A 71 -7.39 -0.60 10.91
CA ARG A 71 -6.26 -0.49 10.00
C ARG A 71 -6.17 0.92 9.42
N ALA A 72 -7.28 1.45 8.91
CA ALA A 72 -7.39 2.80 8.39
C ALA A 72 -7.00 3.86 9.44
N LYS A 73 -7.52 3.71 10.66
CA LYS A 73 -7.16 4.58 11.79
C LYS A 73 -5.65 4.57 12.07
N LYS A 74 -5.04 3.39 12.19
CA LYS A 74 -3.59 3.26 12.42
C LYS A 74 -2.78 3.94 11.31
N MET A 75 -3.19 3.78 10.05
CA MET A 75 -2.50 4.41 8.91
C MET A 75 -2.60 5.94 8.97
N LYS A 76 -3.77 6.47 9.32
CA LYS A 76 -4.00 7.91 9.43
C LYS A 76 -3.19 8.53 10.58
N GLU A 77 -3.07 7.81 11.70
CA GLU A 77 -2.26 8.21 12.86
C GLU A 77 -0.74 8.22 12.60
N LEU A 78 -0.25 7.51 11.57
CA LEU A 78 1.17 7.59 11.19
C LEU A 78 1.56 8.96 10.62
N ASP A 79 0.57 9.70 10.12
CA ASP A 79 0.73 11.02 9.54
C ASP A 79 1.78 11.04 8.43
N LEU A 80 1.54 10.18 7.42
CA LEU A 80 2.45 9.84 6.33
C LEU A 80 2.77 11.04 5.43
N ASP A 81 3.99 11.07 4.91
CA ASP A 81 4.37 12.00 3.85
C ASP A 81 3.95 11.47 2.48
N VAL A 82 4.09 10.16 2.26
CA VAL A 82 3.75 9.49 1.00
C VAL A 82 2.94 8.23 1.24
N PHE A 83 1.87 8.05 0.47
CA PHE A 83 1.08 6.83 0.42
C PHE A 83 1.08 6.26 -0.99
N VAL A 84 1.47 4.99 -1.12
CA VAL A 84 1.51 4.27 -2.39
C VAL A 84 0.48 3.16 -2.38
N CYS A 85 -0.44 3.16 -3.35
CA CYS A 85 -1.43 2.09 -3.52
C CYS A 85 -1.39 1.48 -4.92
N GLY A 86 -1.97 0.29 -5.05
CA GLY A 86 -2.09 -0.43 -6.32
C GLY A 86 -3.50 -0.40 -6.90
N TRP A 87 -4.45 0.13 -6.14
CA TRP A 87 -5.88 0.13 -6.46
C TRP A 87 -6.43 1.55 -6.46
N SER A 88 -7.20 1.91 -7.48
CA SER A 88 -7.73 3.27 -7.63
C SER A 88 -9.03 3.53 -6.85
N ARG A 89 -9.60 2.52 -6.17
CA ARG A 89 -10.90 2.62 -5.49
C ARG A 89 -10.79 2.88 -3.98
N TYR A 90 -9.65 3.41 -3.51
CA TYR A 90 -9.55 3.82 -2.12
C TYR A 90 -10.35 5.09 -1.88
N GLU A 91 -11.14 5.07 -0.81
CA GLU A 91 -11.63 6.28 -0.15
C GLU A 91 -10.47 6.88 0.67
N LEU A 92 -9.52 7.55 -0.01
CA LEU A 92 -8.24 7.99 0.55
C LEU A 92 -8.40 8.77 1.88
N GLN A 93 -9.45 9.59 2.00
CA GLN A 93 -9.78 10.37 3.18
C GLN A 93 -9.93 9.53 4.46
N ASP A 94 -10.21 8.24 4.35
CA ASP A 94 -10.34 7.33 5.49
C ASP A 94 -8.97 6.84 6.01
N TYR A 95 -7.95 6.82 5.14
CA TYR A 95 -6.65 6.19 5.40
C TYR A 95 -5.49 7.16 5.61
N ILE A 96 -5.57 8.35 5.00
CA ILE A 96 -4.47 9.32 4.99
C ILE A 96 -4.94 10.73 5.39
N THR A 97 -3.99 11.62 5.68
CA THR A 97 -4.28 13.03 6.00
C THR A 97 -4.17 13.88 4.73
N GLU A 98 -4.73 15.09 4.76
CA GLU A 98 -4.78 15.98 3.58
C GLU A 98 -3.39 16.40 3.06
N LYS A 99 -2.35 16.31 3.91
CA LYS A 99 -0.97 16.62 3.52
C LYS A 99 -0.24 15.45 2.83
N THR A 100 -0.77 14.24 2.92
CA THR A 100 -0.10 13.04 2.39
C THR A 100 -0.14 13.05 0.87
N LEU A 101 1.03 12.91 0.23
CA LEU A 101 1.11 12.70 -1.20
C LEU A 101 0.69 11.27 -1.55
N ALA A 102 -0.46 11.10 -2.19
CA ALA A 102 -0.92 9.80 -2.68
C ALA A 102 -0.40 9.54 -4.11
N GLY A 103 0.29 8.41 -4.29
CA GLY A 103 0.73 7.90 -5.58
C GLY A 103 0.15 6.51 -5.84
N MET A 104 -0.23 6.22 -7.08
CA MET A 104 -0.64 4.87 -7.46
C MET A 104 0.44 4.25 -8.35
N ILE A 105 1.03 3.14 -7.90
CA ILE A 105 1.88 2.30 -8.76
C ILE A 105 0.98 1.21 -9.30
N TYR A 106 0.68 1.31 -10.59
CA TYR A 106 -0.19 0.38 -11.28
C TYR A 106 0.55 -0.28 -12.44
N HIS A 107 0.61 -1.60 -12.42
CA HIS A 107 1.04 -2.42 -13.53
C HIS A 107 -0.20 -2.98 -14.23
N GLY A 108 -0.39 -2.57 -15.48
CA GLY A 108 -1.48 -3.04 -16.32
C GLY A 108 -1.24 -4.47 -16.79
N ILE A 109 -1.60 -5.46 -15.97
CA ILE A 109 -1.89 -6.82 -16.47
C ILE A 109 -3.33 -7.14 -16.09
N GLY A 110 -4.21 -7.02 -17.09
CA GLY A 110 -5.61 -7.37 -16.97
C GLY A 110 -6.39 -6.92 -18.20
N VAL A 111 -7.24 -7.78 -18.73
CA VAL A 111 -8.28 -7.39 -19.69
C VAL A 111 -9.36 -6.67 -18.91
N LYS A 112 -9.26 -5.36 -18.75
CA LYS A 112 -10.40 -4.55 -18.32
C LYS A 112 -11.45 -4.61 -19.44
N PRO A 113 -12.76 -4.62 -19.12
CA PRO A 113 -13.80 -4.46 -20.13
C PRO A 113 -13.59 -3.22 -21.01
N SER A 114 -12.97 -2.17 -20.47
CA SER A 114 -12.55 -0.96 -21.20
C SER A 114 -11.43 -1.18 -22.23
N TYR A 115 -10.71 -2.30 -22.18
CA TYR A 115 -9.69 -2.66 -23.18
C TYR A 115 -10.23 -3.61 -24.26
N TRP A 116 -11.43 -4.18 -24.08
CA TRP A 116 -12.01 -5.18 -24.99
C TRP A 116 -13.33 -4.74 -25.63
N ARG A 117 -14.08 -3.84 -25.01
CA ARG A 117 -15.23 -3.19 -25.64
C ARG A 117 -14.93 -1.70 -25.78
N ASP A 118 -14.24 -1.38 -26.86
CA ASP A 118 -14.27 -0.03 -27.44
C ASP A 118 -15.60 0.16 -28.19
N ASN A 119 -16.72 -0.07 -27.49
CA ASN A 119 -18.06 0.01 -28.05
C ASN A 119 -18.99 0.70 -27.05
N HIS A 120 -19.11 2.02 -27.26
CA HIS A 120 -20.15 2.96 -26.83
C HIS A 120 -20.17 3.41 -25.38
#